data_AF-A0A3D2MJD2-F1
#
_entry.id   AF-A0A3D2MJD2-F1
#
_cell.length_a   1.000
_cell.length_b   1.000
_cell.length_c   1.000
_cell.angle_alpha   90.00
_cell.angle_beta   90.00
_cell.angle_gamma   90.00
#
_symmetry.space_group_name_H-M   'P 1'
#
loop_
_entity.id
_entity.type
_entity.pdbx_description
1 polymer ?
#
loop_
_entity_poly.entity_id
_entity_poly.type
_entity_poly.pdbx_seq_one_letter_code
_entity_poly.pdbx_strand_id
1 'polypeptide(L)'
;MRRGHLPLSSRRWRRHSGSKSAQPLVWRVGRHVYSRRLLSYSGDQLPLGHALTPVTLLVGFAGSFLAFSGLESISQLSPVMKLPRRLVGKIALFLVILTVGLTSPLLTILSTLLLPRAAADPVLSSQIISLLGGHWGGVFLQTEVAISASALLVFASNTAIIGAYYVFLALARMQFFPAFLLKRNTLRGTPHYSILLATAIPIIVLLLVRGNILLLGDMYAFGLLGAFTLTCLGLDIVRHRERKAARTARDHPHRAGEQLAHGSDLATESQTADGTPAFTQEHPSPTEHSSTSDPLTEETPPSPYAGGMMLNSWYTFKFSIGLLTTALVVTAWTTNLVVKPLATAFGGTVTIVGMGIAYFNYARHRREDHVPVAVTQNEEYLPGSTLAVLMPESELNDAVIHSALTHANGKPVVFLYLGSGHPGPTPRLFEFHDPYYDDEQAKKTFGRAEHLAQKSKVKRLYLYRLQEPHAIEQVWRIVHPYDSVIAAEHASRIQDINPDRIRFEVTPEGKVAHLLKRW
;
A
#
# COMPACT_ATOMS: atom_id res chain seq x y z
N MET A 1 -58.88 -55.82 53.08
CA MET A 1 -59.29 -57.16 52.59
C MET A 1 -59.43 -57.08 51.07
N ARG A 2 -58.66 -57.94 50.35
CA ARG A 2 -58.80 -58.41 48.93
C ARG A 2 -58.87 -57.33 47.81
N ARG A 3 -57.87 -57.23 46.91
CA ARG A 3 -57.64 -58.03 45.67
C ARG A 3 -58.91 -58.10 44.80
N GLY A 4 -58.96 -57.81 43.50
CA GLY A 4 -57.97 -57.69 42.42
C GLY A 4 -58.70 -57.97 41.08
N HIS A 5 -57.96 -57.97 39.96
CA HIS A 5 -58.30 -58.47 38.60
C HIS A 5 -58.52 -57.45 37.46
N LEU A 6 -57.49 -57.38 36.59
CA LEU A 6 -57.54 -57.05 35.16
C LEU A 6 -58.25 -58.17 34.37
N PRO A 7 -58.75 -57.93 33.13
CA PRO A 7 -57.95 -58.27 31.94
C PRO A 7 -58.17 -57.40 30.67
N LEU A 8 -57.24 -57.58 29.72
CA LEU A 8 -57.15 -57.03 28.35
C LEU A 8 -58.15 -57.64 27.35
N SER A 9 -58.63 -56.86 26.37
CA SER A 9 -58.85 -57.28 24.97
C SER A 9 -59.02 -56.04 24.05
N SER A 10 -58.00 -55.68 23.28
CA SER A 10 -57.85 -55.93 21.83
C SER A 10 -58.89 -55.27 20.90
N ARG A 11 -58.66 -54.00 20.53
CA ARG A 11 -59.06 -53.47 19.21
C ARG A 11 -57.84 -53.03 18.41
N ARG A 12 -57.64 -53.77 17.32
CA ARG A 12 -56.61 -53.68 16.30
C ARG A 12 -56.75 -52.35 15.53
N TRP A 13 -55.76 -51.47 15.62
CA TRP A 13 -55.52 -50.44 14.60
C TRP A 13 -54.15 -50.72 13.94
N ARG A 14 -54.19 -50.94 12.63
CA ARG A 14 -53.04 -51.18 11.76
C ARG A 14 -52.06 -49.99 11.82
N ARG A 15 -50.76 -50.30 11.86
CA ARG A 15 -49.68 -49.38 11.49
C ARG A 15 -49.80 -49.01 10.00
N HIS A 16 -49.72 -47.73 9.70
CA HIS A 16 -48.97 -47.24 8.54
C HIS A 16 -48.03 -46.12 8.98
N SER A 17 -46.77 -46.30 8.60
CA SER A 17 -45.62 -45.41 8.72
C SER A 17 -45.83 -44.09 7.94
N GLY A 18 -45.28 -42.98 8.43
CA GLY A 18 -45.14 -41.74 7.65
C GLY A 18 -44.84 -40.47 8.46
N SER A 19 -43.56 -40.28 8.85
CA SER A 19 -42.84 -39.01 9.11
C SER A 19 -43.60 -37.81 9.71
N LYS A 20 -43.38 -37.53 11.02
CA LYS A 20 -43.50 -36.19 11.59
C LYS A 20 -42.11 -35.57 11.69
N SER A 21 -41.67 -34.86 10.65
CA SER A 21 -40.49 -34.00 10.73
C SER A 21 -40.87 -32.67 11.39
N ALA A 22 -40.17 -32.34 12.47
CA ALA A 22 -40.16 -31.00 13.04
C ALA A 22 -39.60 -30.03 11.99
N GLN A 23 -40.45 -29.15 11.46
CA GLN A 23 -40.03 -28.10 10.52
C GLN A 23 -39.55 -26.87 11.32
N PRO A 24 -38.41 -26.26 10.96
CA PRO A 24 -37.87 -25.10 11.68
C PRO A 24 -38.71 -23.84 11.44
N LEU A 25 -38.79 -23.00 12.48
CA LEU A 25 -39.49 -21.71 12.58
C LEU A 25 -39.26 -20.75 11.38
N VAL A 26 -38.15 -20.93 10.66
CA VAL A 26 -37.75 -20.23 9.43
C VAL A 26 -38.81 -20.34 8.33
N TRP A 27 -39.54 -21.46 8.26
CA TRP A 27 -40.58 -21.69 7.24
C TRP A 27 -41.91 -20.96 7.51
N ARG A 28 -42.15 -20.47 8.74
CA ARG A 28 -43.36 -19.69 9.06
C ARG A 28 -43.22 -18.23 8.65
N VAL A 29 -42.00 -17.68 8.72
CA VAL A 29 -41.69 -16.32 8.25
C VAL A 29 -41.69 -16.26 6.71
N GLY A 30 -41.21 -17.31 6.03
CA GLY A 30 -41.16 -17.36 4.57
C GLY A 30 -42.52 -17.40 3.86
N ARG A 31 -43.60 -17.80 4.53
CA ARG A 31 -44.92 -17.99 3.88
C ARG A 31 -45.82 -16.74 3.88
N HIS A 32 -45.49 -15.70 4.65
CA HIS A 32 -46.17 -14.40 4.58
C HIS A 32 -45.53 -13.42 3.58
N VAL A 33 -44.42 -13.80 2.95
CA VAL A 33 -43.62 -12.89 2.12
C VAL A 33 -43.67 -13.22 0.61
N TYR A 34 -44.19 -14.36 0.17
CA TYR A 34 -44.18 -14.72 -1.26
C TYR A 34 -45.51 -14.52 -1.99
N SER A 35 -45.53 -13.51 -2.87
CA SER A 35 -45.53 -13.70 -4.35
C SER A 35 -46.46 -12.79 -5.18
N ARG A 36 -47.31 -11.94 -4.58
CA ARG A 36 -48.08 -10.94 -5.36
C ARG A 36 -48.04 -9.50 -4.87
N ARG A 37 -47.68 -9.23 -3.60
CA ARG A 37 -47.61 -7.86 -3.06
C ARG A 37 -46.27 -7.14 -3.29
N LEU A 38 -45.15 -7.87 -3.26
CA LEU A 38 -43.83 -7.28 -3.52
C LEU A 38 -43.68 -6.82 -4.99
N LEU A 39 -44.24 -7.59 -5.93
CA LEU A 39 -44.30 -7.25 -7.36
C LEU A 39 -45.31 -6.13 -7.67
N SER A 40 -46.43 -6.05 -6.95
CA SER A 40 -47.40 -4.96 -7.14
C SER A 40 -46.92 -3.63 -6.53
N TYR A 41 -46.05 -3.65 -5.51
CA TYR A 41 -45.39 -2.46 -4.98
C TYR A 41 -44.22 -1.97 -5.87
N SER A 42 -43.68 -2.81 -6.75
CA SER A 42 -42.55 -2.42 -7.62
C SER A 42 -42.99 -1.60 -8.84
N GLY A 43 -44.27 -1.64 -9.23
CA GLY A 43 -44.79 -0.89 -10.38
C GLY A 43 -45.13 0.57 -10.06
N ASP A 44 -45.79 0.82 -8.93
CA ASP A 44 -46.43 2.12 -8.65
C ASP A 44 -45.74 2.95 -7.56
N GLN A 45 -44.72 2.41 -6.86
CA GLN A 45 -44.05 3.08 -5.73
C GLN A 45 -42.52 3.16 -5.82
N LEU A 46 -41.89 2.72 -6.91
CA LEU A 46 -40.57 3.28 -7.20
C LEU A 46 -40.80 4.77 -7.50
N PRO A 47 -40.18 5.71 -6.78
CA PRO A 47 -40.18 7.12 -7.15
C PRO A 47 -39.27 7.30 -8.38
N LEU A 48 -39.59 6.61 -9.47
CA LEU A 48 -39.14 6.90 -10.83
C LEU A 48 -39.83 8.15 -11.40
N GLY A 49 -40.68 8.81 -10.60
CA GLY A 49 -41.38 10.05 -10.95
C GLY A 49 -40.50 11.31 -10.98
N HIS A 50 -39.19 11.20 -10.74
CA HIS A 50 -38.23 12.24 -11.11
C HIS A 50 -37.38 11.68 -12.24
N ALA A 51 -37.38 12.34 -13.40
CA ALA A 51 -36.52 11.97 -14.50
C ALA A 51 -35.08 11.83 -13.96
N LEU A 52 -34.51 10.62 -14.05
CA LEU A 52 -33.12 10.37 -13.69
C LEU A 52 -32.25 11.19 -14.64
N THR A 53 -31.93 12.40 -14.24
CA THR A 53 -30.99 13.22 -14.99
C THR A 53 -29.60 12.60 -14.88
N PRO A 54 -28.77 12.68 -15.93
CA PRO A 54 -27.37 12.23 -15.85
C PRO A 54 -26.64 12.84 -14.64
N VAL A 55 -26.97 14.09 -14.29
CA VAL A 55 -26.42 14.78 -13.11
C VAL A 55 -26.82 14.08 -11.81
N THR A 56 -28.09 13.72 -11.63
CA THR A 56 -28.54 13.00 -10.41
C THR A 56 -27.85 11.63 -10.26
N LEU A 57 -27.62 10.92 -11.37
CA LEU A 57 -26.86 9.67 -11.35
C LEU A 57 -25.41 9.89 -10.95
N LEU A 58 -24.75 10.92 -11.49
CA LEU A 58 -23.37 11.27 -11.14
C LEU A 58 -23.23 11.72 -9.67
N VAL A 59 -24.18 12.49 -9.15
CA VAL A 59 -24.21 12.90 -7.74
C VAL A 59 -24.40 11.70 -6.83
N GLY A 60 -25.32 10.79 -7.17
CA GLY A 60 -25.53 9.54 -6.43
C GLY A 60 -24.30 8.63 -6.48
N PHE A 61 -23.66 8.50 -7.65
CA PHE A 61 -22.41 7.76 -7.83
C PHE A 61 -21.31 8.33 -6.94
N ALA A 62 -21.07 9.65 -6.99
CA ALA A 62 -20.06 10.30 -6.16
C ALA A 62 -20.35 10.16 -4.66
N GLY A 63 -21.62 10.24 -4.25
CA GLY A 63 -22.03 10.03 -2.86
C GLY A 63 -21.83 8.58 -2.39
N SER A 64 -22.05 7.59 -3.26
CA SER A 64 -21.96 6.17 -2.90
C SER A 64 -20.55 5.72 -2.47
N PHE A 65 -19.50 6.45 -2.88
CA PHE A 65 -18.12 6.16 -2.49
C PHE A 65 -17.89 6.21 -0.98
N LEU A 66 -18.73 6.94 -0.23
CA LEU A 66 -18.66 6.97 1.24
C LEU A 66 -18.77 5.57 1.85
N ALA A 67 -19.58 4.70 1.24
CA ALA A 67 -19.79 3.34 1.74
C ALA A 67 -18.55 2.45 1.63
N PHE A 68 -17.57 2.81 0.78
CA PHE A 68 -16.40 2.00 0.45
C PHE A 68 -15.09 2.57 1.01
N SER A 69 -15.15 3.62 1.83
CA SER A 69 -13.95 4.28 2.33
C SER A 69 -13.05 3.38 3.18
N GLY A 70 -13.64 2.44 3.93
CA GLY A 70 -12.90 1.52 4.79
C GLY A 70 -11.95 0.56 4.06
N LEU A 71 -12.05 0.43 2.73
CA LEU A 71 -11.12 -0.38 1.93
C LEU A 71 -9.69 0.16 1.96
N GLU A 72 -9.53 1.49 2.13
CA GLU A 72 -8.21 2.12 2.24
C GLU A 72 -7.48 1.66 3.50
N SER A 73 -8.18 1.58 4.65
CA SER A 73 -7.59 1.18 5.93
C SER A 73 -6.97 -0.23 5.88
N ILE A 74 -7.52 -1.13 5.07
CA ILE A 74 -6.95 -2.47 4.86
C ILE A 74 -5.57 -2.37 4.18
N SER A 75 -5.43 -1.48 3.20
CA SER A 75 -4.15 -1.25 2.52
C SER A 75 -3.10 -0.62 3.43
N GLN A 76 -3.52 0.28 4.33
CA GLN A 76 -2.64 0.89 5.34
C GLN A 76 -2.15 -0.13 6.37
N LEU A 77 -2.95 -1.16 6.67
CA LEU A 77 -2.57 -2.29 7.53
C LEU A 77 -1.70 -3.33 6.83
N SER A 78 -1.48 -3.23 5.50
CA SER A 78 -0.71 -4.25 4.77
C SER A 78 0.70 -4.52 5.31
N PRO A 79 1.47 -3.54 5.86
CA PRO A 79 2.79 -3.83 6.43
C PRO A 79 2.73 -4.70 7.69
N VAL A 80 1.60 -4.63 8.40
CA VAL A 80 1.31 -5.32 9.67
C VAL A 80 0.87 -6.77 9.45
N MET A 81 0.45 -7.10 8.23
CA MET A 81 -0.01 -8.44 7.90
C MET A 81 1.15 -9.46 7.88
N LYS A 82 0.88 -10.65 8.42
CA LYS A 82 1.78 -11.80 8.29
C LYS A 82 1.92 -12.20 6.81
N LEU A 83 3.09 -12.68 6.42
CA LEU A 83 3.32 -13.24 5.08
C LEU A 83 2.48 -14.53 4.90
N PRO A 84 1.89 -14.78 3.70
CA PRO A 84 2.02 -14.02 2.45
C PRO A 84 1.02 -12.85 2.32
N ARG A 85 1.51 -11.61 2.46
CA ARG A 85 0.69 -10.37 2.53
C ARG A 85 -0.19 -10.16 1.30
N ARG A 86 0.35 -10.38 0.10
CA ARG A 86 -0.35 -10.15 -1.18
C ARG A 86 -1.61 -11.02 -1.31
N LEU A 87 -1.53 -12.28 -0.89
CA LEU A 87 -2.64 -13.22 -1.00
C LEU A 87 -3.72 -12.88 0.03
N VAL A 88 -3.33 -12.73 1.29
CA VAL A 88 -4.24 -12.43 2.39
C VAL A 88 -4.98 -11.12 2.14
N GLY A 89 -4.25 -10.06 1.76
CA GLY A 89 -4.84 -8.76 1.43
C GLY A 89 -5.83 -8.84 0.26
N LYS A 90 -5.51 -9.61 -0.79
CA LYS A 90 -6.41 -9.81 -1.95
C LYS A 90 -7.70 -10.53 -1.55
N ILE A 91 -7.60 -11.59 -0.75
CA ILE A 91 -8.77 -12.35 -0.27
C ILE A 91 -9.64 -11.47 0.63
N ALA A 92 -9.04 -10.77 1.59
CA ALA A 92 -9.76 -9.87 2.48
C ALA A 92 -10.51 -8.77 1.70
N LEU A 93 -9.82 -8.09 0.77
CA LEU A 93 -10.44 -7.06 -0.06
C LEU A 93 -11.58 -7.61 -0.92
N PHE A 94 -11.40 -8.79 -1.52
CA PHE A 94 -12.43 -9.45 -2.31
C PHE A 94 -13.68 -9.78 -1.47
N LEU A 95 -13.50 -10.35 -0.28
CA LEU A 95 -14.61 -10.67 0.63
C LEU A 95 -15.36 -9.42 1.08
N VAL A 96 -14.66 -8.31 1.37
CA VAL A 96 -15.31 -7.05 1.75
C VAL A 96 -16.08 -6.47 0.56
N ILE A 97 -15.49 -6.42 -0.64
CA ILE A 97 -16.19 -5.94 -1.84
C ILE A 97 -17.43 -6.78 -2.13
N LEU A 98 -17.33 -8.11 -2.03
CA LEU A 98 -18.45 -9.02 -2.27
C LEU A 98 -19.56 -8.81 -1.24
N THR A 99 -19.22 -8.74 0.04
CA THR A 99 -20.20 -8.58 1.11
C THR A 99 -20.86 -7.20 1.06
N VAL A 100 -20.11 -6.11 0.95
CA VAL A 100 -20.66 -4.74 0.85
C VAL A 100 -21.45 -4.56 -0.46
N GLY A 101 -20.91 -5.04 -1.58
CA GLY A 101 -21.55 -4.97 -2.90
C GLY A 101 -22.88 -5.72 -2.97
N LEU A 102 -23.05 -6.79 -2.18
CA LEU A 102 -24.33 -7.52 -2.09
C LEU A 102 -25.27 -6.92 -1.04
N THR A 103 -24.76 -6.67 0.17
CA THR A 103 -25.60 -6.29 1.32
C THR A 103 -26.05 -4.85 1.29
N SER A 104 -25.22 -3.89 0.85
CA SER A 104 -25.57 -2.47 0.87
C SER A 104 -26.72 -2.15 -0.09
N PRO A 105 -26.72 -2.57 -1.38
CA PRO A 105 -27.86 -2.35 -2.27
C PRO A 105 -29.11 -3.07 -1.78
N LEU A 106 -28.98 -4.31 -1.29
CA LEU A 106 -30.11 -5.08 -0.78
C LEU A 106 -30.77 -4.40 0.42
N LEU A 107 -29.97 -3.96 1.40
CA LEU A 107 -30.47 -3.22 2.57
C LEU A 107 -31.05 -1.87 2.18
N THR A 108 -30.47 -1.17 1.21
CA THR A 108 -31.01 0.10 0.69
C THR A 108 -32.37 -0.12 0.05
N ILE A 109 -32.52 -1.13 -0.81
CA ILE A 109 -33.80 -1.48 -1.46
C ILE A 109 -34.83 -1.87 -0.39
N LEU A 110 -34.49 -2.76 0.54
CA LEU A 110 -35.41 -3.21 1.57
C LEU A 110 -35.85 -2.07 2.50
N SER A 111 -34.92 -1.24 2.97
CA SER A 111 -35.21 -0.13 3.87
C SER A 111 -36.06 0.96 3.20
N THR A 112 -35.75 1.34 1.96
CA THR A 112 -36.50 2.37 1.22
C THR A 112 -37.90 1.92 0.81
N LEU A 113 -38.07 0.64 0.44
CA LEU A 113 -39.38 0.09 0.08
C LEU A 113 -40.28 -0.16 1.30
N LEU A 114 -39.70 -0.62 2.42
CA LEU A 114 -40.49 -0.97 3.62
C LEU A 114 -40.79 0.26 4.49
N LEU A 115 -39.91 1.26 4.52
CA LEU A 115 -40.08 2.48 5.32
C LEU A 115 -39.93 3.76 4.46
N PRO A 116 -40.78 4.00 3.45
CA PRO A 116 -40.62 5.12 2.50
C PRO A 116 -40.70 6.49 3.16
N ARG A 117 -41.54 6.64 4.21
CA ARG A 117 -41.65 7.90 4.97
C ARG A 117 -40.38 8.22 5.77
N ALA A 118 -39.80 7.21 6.41
CA ALA A 118 -38.56 7.38 7.16
C ALA A 118 -37.36 7.58 6.24
N ALA A 119 -37.37 6.97 5.05
CA ALA A 119 -36.34 7.17 4.03
C ALA A 119 -36.32 8.60 3.46
N ALA A 120 -37.49 9.24 3.34
CA ALA A 120 -37.60 10.61 2.84
C ALA A 120 -37.24 11.68 3.89
N ASP A 121 -37.26 11.32 5.18
CA ASP A 121 -36.95 12.23 6.27
C ASP A 121 -35.42 12.29 6.51
N PRO A 122 -34.78 13.47 6.46
CA PRO A 122 -33.33 13.60 6.63
C PRO A 122 -32.77 13.08 7.95
N VAL A 123 -33.55 13.09 9.03
CA VAL A 123 -33.14 12.66 10.37
C VAL A 123 -33.43 11.18 10.58
N LEU A 124 -34.59 10.70 10.12
CA LEU A 124 -34.95 9.28 10.27
C LEU A 124 -34.17 8.38 9.31
N SER A 125 -33.78 8.90 8.14
CA SER A 125 -32.99 8.17 7.14
C SER A 125 -31.64 7.71 7.70
N SER A 126 -31.00 8.49 8.57
CA SER A 126 -29.75 8.08 9.24
C SER A 126 -29.93 6.95 10.25
N GLN A 127 -31.17 6.66 10.67
CA GLN A 127 -31.53 5.61 11.64
C GLN A 127 -32.32 4.47 10.98
N ILE A 128 -32.44 4.48 9.66
CA ILE A 128 -33.42 3.65 8.94
C ILE A 128 -33.23 2.15 9.16
N ILE A 129 -32.00 1.69 9.38
CA ILE A 129 -31.70 0.29 9.65
C ILE A 129 -32.20 -0.14 11.04
N SER A 130 -32.04 0.73 12.05
CA SER A 130 -32.59 0.49 13.39
C SER A 130 -34.12 0.53 13.37
N LEU A 131 -34.72 1.50 12.67
CA LEU A 131 -36.17 1.60 12.50
C LEU A 131 -36.76 0.37 11.77
N LEU A 132 -36.05 -0.13 10.76
CA LEU A 132 -36.42 -1.36 10.07
C LEU A 132 -36.38 -2.57 11.01
N GLY A 133 -35.34 -2.66 11.86
CA GLY A 133 -35.27 -3.65 12.93
C GLY A 133 -36.42 -3.54 13.93
N GLY A 134 -36.80 -2.31 14.31
CA GLY A 134 -37.94 -2.04 15.19
C GLY A 134 -39.29 -2.44 14.60
N HIS A 135 -39.47 -2.25 13.29
CA HIS A 135 -40.71 -2.59 12.61
C HIS A 135 -41.05 -4.09 12.70
N TRP A 136 -40.05 -4.97 12.70
CA TRP A 136 -40.23 -6.42 12.68
C TRP A 136 -39.84 -7.14 13.97
N GLY A 137 -38.88 -6.59 14.72
CA GLY A 137 -38.34 -7.16 15.96
C GLY A 137 -38.65 -6.34 17.21
N GLY A 138 -39.48 -5.30 17.09
CA GLY A 138 -39.86 -4.44 18.21
C GLY A 138 -38.71 -3.63 18.78
N VAL A 139 -38.96 -2.99 19.92
CA VAL A 139 -38.01 -2.06 20.57
C VAL A 139 -36.69 -2.74 20.93
N PHE A 140 -36.71 -4.04 21.24
CA PHE A 140 -35.49 -4.79 21.57
C PHE A 140 -34.53 -4.83 20.37
N LEU A 141 -34.99 -5.28 19.20
CA LEU A 141 -34.14 -5.36 18.01
C LEU A 141 -33.75 -3.96 17.50
N GLN A 142 -34.66 -2.99 17.59
CA GLN A 142 -34.34 -1.59 17.27
C GLN A 142 -33.16 -1.07 18.09
N THR A 143 -33.22 -1.30 19.41
CA THR A 143 -32.22 -0.82 20.37
C THR A 143 -30.89 -1.56 20.21
N GLU A 144 -30.94 -2.88 20.01
CA GLU A 144 -29.74 -3.68 19.74
C GLU A 144 -29.01 -3.19 18.49
N VAL A 145 -29.72 -3.02 17.37
CA VAL A 145 -29.15 -2.53 16.11
C VAL A 145 -28.58 -1.12 16.28
N ALA A 146 -29.25 -0.25 17.03
CA ALA A 146 -28.74 1.09 17.31
C ALA A 146 -27.45 1.06 18.14
N ILE A 147 -27.38 0.22 19.18
CA ILE A 147 -26.19 0.06 20.03
C ILE A 147 -25.04 -0.54 19.24
N SER A 148 -25.28 -1.60 18.48
CA SER A 148 -24.23 -2.26 17.68
C SER A 148 -23.71 -1.34 16.58
N ALA A 149 -24.60 -0.62 15.86
CA ALA A 149 -24.18 0.38 14.88
C ALA A 149 -23.37 1.52 15.52
N SER A 150 -23.79 2.01 16.68
CA SER A 150 -23.06 3.05 17.42
C SER A 150 -21.67 2.58 17.85
N ALA A 151 -21.56 1.35 18.38
CA ALA A 151 -20.29 0.76 18.76
C ALA A 151 -19.34 0.63 17.54
N LEU A 152 -19.85 0.18 16.39
CA LEU A 152 -19.07 0.10 15.15
C LEU A 152 -18.57 1.47 14.68
N LEU A 153 -19.38 2.54 14.81
CA LEU A 153 -18.96 3.90 14.48
C LEU A 153 -17.86 4.42 15.41
N VAL A 154 -17.90 4.08 16.71
CA VAL A 154 -16.81 4.40 17.66
C VAL A 154 -15.52 3.69 17.26
N PHE A 155 -15.58 2.41 16.91
CA PHE A 155 -14.41 1.67 16.41
C PHE A 155 -13.86 2.26 15.11
N ALA A 156 -14.73 2.58 14.15
CA ALA A 156 -14.34 3.22 12.90
C ALA A 156 -13.64 4.56 13.13
N SER A 157 -14.15 5.36 14.08
CA SER A 157 -13.54 6.64 14.46
C SER A 157 -12.14 6.45 15.06
N ASN A 158 -11.95 5.46 15.93
CA ASN A 158 -10.65 5.12 16.47
C ASN A 158 -9.66 4.68 15.37
N THR A 159 -10.10 3.84 14.42
CA THR A 159 -9.28 3.45 13.27
C THR A 159 -8.89 4.66 12.41
N ALA A 160 -9.82 5.59 12.17
CA ALA A 160 -9.54 6.81 11.42
C ALA A 160 -8.53 7.73 12.11
N ILE A 161 -8.62 7.89 13.44
CA ILE A 161 -7.63 8.65 14.22
C ILE A 161 -6.25 8.01 14.10
N ILE A 162 -6.18 6.67 14.18
CA ILE A 162 -4.93 5.94 14.01
C ILE A 162 -4.31 6.19 12.63
N GLY A 163 -5.10 6.02 11.56
CA GLY A 163 -4.63 6.29 10.19
C GLY A 163 -4.15 7.73 10.02
N ALA A 164 -4.91 8.71 10.52
CA ALA A 164 -4.58 10.12 10.39
C ALA A 164 -3.24 10.50 11.04
N TYR A 165 -2.97 10.07 12.28
CA TYR A 165 -1.70 10.43 12.93
C TYR A 165 -0.50 9.73 12.27
N TYR A 166 -0.67 8.52 11.71
CA TYR A 166 0.40 7.85 10.97
C TYR A 166 0.74 8.61 9.68
N VAL A 167 -0.25 9.17 8.99
CA VAL A 167 -0.01 10.05 7.83
C VAL A 167 0.74 11.31 8.25
N PHE A 168 0.36 11.96 9.36
CA PHE A 168 1.12 13.12 9.87
C PHE A 168 2.55 12.77 10.24
N LEU A 169 2.77 11.61 10.88
CA LEU A 169 4.10 11.14 11.23
C LEU A 169 4.94 10.87 9.96
N ALA A 170 4.35 10.24 8.94
CA ALA A 170 5.02 9.98 7.67
C ALA A 170 5.42 11.27 6.95
N LEU A 171 4.51 12.24 6.85
CA LEU A 171 4.79 13.55 6.25
C LEU A 171 5.86 14.33 7.01
N ALA A 172 5.87 14.24 8.35
CA ALA A 172 6.89 14.89 9.17
C ALA A 172 8.26 14.19 9.05
N ARG A 173 8.30 12.85 8.97
CA ARG A 173 9.52 12.08 8.69
C ARG A 173 10.13 12.41 7.34
N MET A 174 9.28 12.65 6.34
CA MET A 174 9.64 13.12 5.00
C MET A 174 9.94 14.64 4.94
N GLN A 175 10.00 15.33 6.09
CA GLN A 175 10.32 16.76 6.20
C GLN A 175 9.32 17.71 5.48
N PHE A 176 8.13 17.22 5.14
CA PHE A 176 7.04 18.06 4.63
C PHE A 176 6.23 18.69 5.77
N PHE A 177 6.11 18.02 6.91
CA PHE A 177 5.39 18.53 8.08
C PHE A 177 6.35 18.89 9.22
N PRO A 178 5.94 19.75 10.18
CA PRO A 178 6.81 20.19 11.26
C PRO A 178 7.33 19.04 12.13
N ALA A 179 8.61 19.07 12.49
CA ALA A 179 9.28 18.01 13.25
C ALA A 179 8.70 17.76 14.65
N PHE A 180 8.00 18.73 15.26
CA PHE A 180 7.38 18.53 16.59
C PHE A 180 6.34 17.40 16.60
N LEU A 181 5.74 17.08 15.45
CA LEU A 181 4.79 15.97 15.30
C LEU A 181 5.43 14.61 15.55
N LEU A 182 6.75 14.49 15.36
CA LEU A 182 7.54 13.30 15.64
C LEU A 182 7.80 13.10 17.14
N LYS A 183 7.60 14.14 17.96
CA LYS A 183 7.94 14.09 19.39
C LYS A 183 7.06 13.07 20.13
N ARG A 184 7.71 12.05 20.67
CA ARG A 184 7.07 10.99 21.47
C ARG A 184 7.07 11.38 22.95
N ASN A 185 6.01 11.01 23.66
CA ASN A 185 5.96 11.14 25.12
C ASN A 185 6.85 10.09 25.77
N THR A 186 7.61 10.44 26.80
CA THR A 186 8.56 9.54 27.48
C THR A 186 7.87 8.41 28.24
N LEU A 187 6.67 8.64 28.78
CA LEU A 187 5.95 7.63 29.58
C LEU A 187 5.34 6.49 28.74
N ARG A 188 4.73 6.82 27.59
CA ARG A 188 3.97 5.85 26.76
C ARG A 188 4.64 5.57 25.40
N GLY A 189 5.62 6.37 25.01
CA GLY A 189 6.24 6.34 23.68
C GLY A 189 5.29 6.69 22.54
N THR A 190 4.16 7.35 22.83
CA THR A 190 3.15 7.72 21.82
C THR A 190 3.41 9.12 21.24
N PRO A 191 3.14 9.33 19.93
CA PRO A 191 3.28 10.65 19.28
C PRO A 191 2.09 11.55 19.64
N HIS A 192 2.06 12.04 20.88
CA HIS A 192 0.94 12.77 21.46
C HIS A 192 0.54 14.04 20.69
N TYR A 193 1.48 14.78 20.08
CA TYR A 193 1.12 15.94 19.24
C TYR A 193 0.40 15.53 17.96
N SER A 194 0.84 14.45 17.30
CA SER A 194 0.18 13.93 16.11
C SER A 194 -1.21 13.39 16.42
N ILE A 195 -1.36 12.69 17.55
CA ILE A 195 -2.68 12.21 18.04
C ILE A 195 -3.59 13.40 18.37
N LEU A 196 -3.07 14.40 19.11
CA LEU A 196 -3.81 15.61 19.45
C LEU A 196 -4.32 16.31 18.20
N LEU A 197 -3.49 16.47 17.17
CA LEU A 197 -3.88 17.08 15.91
C LEU A 197 -4.96 16.25 15.17
N ALA A 198 -4.76 14.93 15.11
CA ALA A 198 -5.71 13.99 14.50
C ALA A 198 -7.07 13.96 15.19
N THR A 199 -7.15 14.32 16.48
CA THR A 199 -8.41 14.42 17.23
C THR A 199 -8.99 15.84 17.23
N ALA A 200 -8.16 16.87 17.39
CA ALA A 200 -8.59 18.25 17.50
C ALA A 200 -9.17 18.78 16.18
N ILE A 201 -8.58 18.45 15.02
CA ILE A 201 -9.07 18.91 13.72
C ILE A 201 -10.52 18.41 13.48
N PRO A 202 -10.83 17.10 13.58
CA PRO A 202 -12.21 16.63 13.44
C PRO A 202 -13.19 17.27 14.44
N ILE A 203 -12.78 17.51 15.70
CA ILE A 203 -13.61 18.18 16.69
C ILE A 203 -13.94 19.62 16.25
N ILE A 204 -12.94 20.37 15.80
CA ILE A 204 -13.13 21.73 15.29
C ILE A 204 -14.10 21.72 14.10
N VAL A 205 -13.93 20.80 13.16
CA VAL A 205 -14.82 20.66 11.99
C VAL A 205 -16.24 20.32 12.44
N LEU A 206 -16.42 19.40 13.39
CA LEU A 206 -17.73 19.02 13.92
C LEU A 206 -18.46 20.23 14.54
N LEU A 207 -17.74 21.06 15.30
CA LEU A 207 -18.28 22.29 15.89
C LEU A 207 -18.66 23.32 14.82
N LEU A 208 -17.81 23.52 13.80
CA LEU A 208 -18.06 24.44 12.69
C LEU A 208 -19.30 24.05 11.88
N VAL A 209 -19.49 22.74 11.64
CA VAL A 209 -20.60 22.19 10.87
C VAL A 209 -21.88 22.07 11.72
N ARG A 210 -21.82 22.36 13.03
CA ARG A 210 -22.94 22.28 13.98
C ARG A 210 -23.65 20.93 13.97
N GLY A 211 -22.89 19.85 13.74
CA GLY A 211 -23.44 18.49 13.68
C GLY A 211 -24.27 18.15 12.43
N ASN A 212 -24.23 18.97 11.36
CA ASN A 212 -24.88 18.60 10.09
C ASN A 212 -24.14 17.44 9.39
N ILE A 213 -24.70 16.24 9.51
CA ILE A 213 -24.11 14.99 9.00
C ILE A 213 -24.05 14.97 7.46
N LEU A 214 -25.02 15.56 6.77
CA LEU A 214 -25.03 15.64 5.30
C LEU A 214 -23.85 16.47 4.80
N LEU A 215 -23.67 17.67 5.38
CA LEU A 215 -22.55 18.53 5.01
C LEU A 215 -21.20 17.89 5.38
N LEU A 216 -21.11 17.23 6.53
CA LEU A 216 -19.91 16.51 6.93
C LEU A 216 -19.56 15.36 5.97
N GLY A 217 -20.58 14.61 5.53
CA GLY A 217 -20.45 13.57 4.51
C GLY A 217 -19.96 14.12 3.17
N ASP A 218 -20.47 15.27 2.75
CA ASP A 218 -20.05 15.95 1.53
C ASP A 218 -18.57 16.37 1.55
N MET A 219 -18.14 16.97 2.67
CA MET A 219 -16.75 17.36 2.91
C MET A 219 -15.82 16.14 2.95
N TYR A 220 -16.27 15.04 3.57
CA TYR A 220 -15.54 13.78 3.57
C TYR A 220 -15.41 13.17 2.17
N ALA A 221 -16.50 13.16 1.40
CA ALA A 221 -16.51 12.68 0.02
C ALA A 221 -15.51 13.44 -0.85
N PHE A 222 -15.42 14.76 -0.66
CA PHE A 222 -14.46 15.61 -1.37
C PHE A 222 -13.02 15.14 -1.11
N GLY A 223 -12.64 14.98 0.16
CA GLY A 223 -11.28 14.59 0.55
C GLY A 223 -10.91 13.20 0.03
N LEU A 224 -11.82 12.24 0.21
CA LEU A 224 -11.62 10.85 -0.21
C LEU A 224 -11.50 10.72 -1.74
N LEU A 225 -12.43 11.30 -2.49
CA LEU A 225 -12.40 11.23 -3.96
C LEU A 225 -11.19 11.98 -4.54
N GLY A 226 -10.78 13.08 -3.91
CA GLY A 226 -9.56 13.81 -4.28
C GLY A 226 -8.31 12.96 -4.06
N ALA A 227 -8.18 12.33 -2.89
CA ALA A 227 -7.05 11.44 -2.58
C ALA A 227 -6.99 10.25 -3.54
N PHE A 228 -8.12 9.60 -3.84
CA PHE A 228 -8.16 8.52 -4.82
C PHE A 228 -7.87 8.99 -6.24
N THR A 229 -8.32 10.17 -6.63
CA THR A 229 -7.98 10.75 -7.94
C THR A 229 -6.47 10.87 -8.10
N LEU A 230 -5.78 11.46 -7.12
CA LEU A 230 -4.31 11.60 -7.14
C LEU A 230 -3.61 10.24 -7.14
N THR A 231 -4.12 9.28 -6.35
CA THR A 231 -3.57 7.92 -6.28
C THR A 231 -3.71 7.17 -7.61
N CYS A 232 -4.90 7.23 -8.22
CA CYS A 232 -5.19 6.61 -9.50
C CYS A 232 -4.33 7.21 -10.63
N LEU A 233 -4.25 8.54 -10.70
CA LEU A 233 -3.40 9.24 -11.67
C LEU A 233 -1.92 8.88 -11.48
N GLY A 234 -1.43 8.87 -10.24
CA GLY A 234 -0.05 8.47 -9.93
C GLY A 234 0.26 7.04 -10.39
N LEU A 235 -0.64 6.10 -10.11
CA LEU A 235 -0.48 4.71 -10.52
C LEU A 235 -0.52 4.53 -12.04
N ASP A 236 -1.38 5.28 -12.74
CA ASP A 236 -1.44 5.24 -14.20
C ASP A 236 -0.18 5.84 -14.85
N ILE A 237 0.40 6.90 -14.28
CA ILE A 237 1.70 7.44 -14.69
C ILE A 237 2.79 6.38 -14.52
N VAL A 238 2.84 5.69 -13.38
CA VAL A 238 3.81 4.62 -13.12
C VAL A 238 3.65 3.49 -14.13
N ARG A 239 2.42 2.99 -14.33
CA ARG A 239 2.11 1.94 -15.31
C ARG A 239 2.49 2.35 -16.74
N HIS A 240 2.24 3.59 -17.10
CA HIS A 240 2.61 4.12 -18.41
C HIS A 240 4.14 4.16 -18.57
N ARG A 241 4.88 4.59 -17.54
CA ARG A 241 6.35 4.60 -17.52
C ARG A 241 6.92 3.19 -17.64
N GLU A 242 6.39 2.22 -16.90
CA GLU A 242 6.79 0.81 -16.96
C GLU A 242 6.53 0.21 -18.35
N ARG A 243 5.37 0.50 -18.95
CA ARG A 243 5.06 0.07 -20.33
C ARG A 243 6.02 0.65 -21.34
N LYS A 244 6.35 1.94 -21.23
CA LYS A 244 7.30 2.60 -22.11
C LYS A 244 8.68 1.96 -21.99
N ALA A 245 9.16 1.73 -20.75
CA ALA A 245 10.42 1.06 -20.49
C ALA A 245 10.47 -0.36 -21.08
N ALA A 246 9.40 -1.14 -20.92
CA ALA A 246 9.31 -2.49 -21.48
C ALA A 246 9.27 -2.51 -23.02
N ARG A 247 8.65 -1.52 -23.67
CA ARG A 247 8.68 -1.37 -25.13
C ARG A 247 10.08 -1.04 -25.63
N THR A 248 10.76 -0.07 -25.01
CA THR A 248 12.14 0.27 -25.36
C THR A 248 13.10 -0.92 -25.20
N ALA A 249 12.92 -1.74 -24.16
CA ALA A 249 13.70 -2.96 -23.97
C ALA A 249 13.45 -4.03 -25.05
N ARG A 250 12.23 -4.10 -25.61
CA ARG A 250 11.89 -5.00 -26.73
C ARG A 250 12.46 -4.53 -28.07
N ASP A 251 12.48 -3.22 -28.30
CA ASP A 251 12.93 -2.64 -29.56
C ASP A 251 14.47 -2.68 -29.72
N HIS A 252 15.22 -2.89 -28.63
CA HIS A 252 16.70 -3.00 -28.63
C HIS A 252 17.18 -4.31 -27.95
N PRO A 253 16.97 -5.48 -28.58
CA PRO A 253 17.33 -6.78 -27.99
C PRO A 253 18.86 -7.02 -27.90
N HIS A 254 19.67 -6.29 -28.66
CA HIS A 254 21.11 -6.55 -28.84
C HIS A 254 22.02 -6.23 -27.65
N ARG A 255 21.52 -5.72 -26.52
CA ARG A 255 22.37 -5.53 -25.31
C ARG A 255 22.26 -6.63 -24.26
N ALA A 256 21.26 -7.50 -24.35
CA ALA A 256 21.06 -8.59 -23.38
C ALA A 256 21.56 -9.95 -23.89
N GLY A 257 21.62 -10.14 -25.21
CA GLY A 257 21.98 -11.42 -25.83
C GLY A 257 23.49 -11.71 -25.97
N GLU A 258 24.33 -10.67 -26.06
CA GLU A 258 25.80 -10.87 -26.24
C GLU A 258 26.53 -11.23 -24.93
N GLN A 259 25.94 -11.01 -23.75
CA GLN A 259 26.60 -11.33 -22.47
C GLN A 259 26.34 -12.76 -21.97
N LEU A 260 25.34 -13.47 -22.49
CA LEU A 260 25.09 -14.87 -22.13
C LEU A 260 25.84 -15.88 -23.02
N ALA A 261 26.31 -15.45 -24.21
CA ALA A 261 27.01 -16.33 -25.15
C ALA A 261 28.54 -16.34 -24.99
N HIS A 262 29.14 -15.32 -24.35
CA HIS A 262 30.61 -15.25 -24.22
C HIS A 262 31.18 -15.92 -22.96
N GLY A 263 30.35 -16.58 -22.15
CA GLY A 263 30.76 -17.31 -20.94
C GLY A 263 30.95 -18.83 -21.12
N SER A 264 30.71 -19.39 -22.31
CA SER A 264 30.65 -20.86 -22.51
C SER A 264 31.67 -21.45 -23.49
N ASP A 265 32.62 -20.66 -24.04
CA ASP A 265 33.52 -21.13 -25.11
C ASP A 265 35.03 -21.07 -24.76
N LEU A 266 35.40 -21.16 -23.48
CA LEU A 266 36.82 -21.22 -23.05
C LEU A 266 37.05 -22.21 -21.90
N ALA A 267 36.97 -23.51 -22.20
CA ALA A 267 37.56 -24.66 -21.48
C ALA A 267 37.03 -25.93 -22.19
N THR A 268 37.76 -26.88 -22.78
CA THR A 268 39.17 -27.28 -22.70
C THR A 268 39.41 -28.21 -23.90
N GLU A 269 40.33 -27.85 -24.79
CA GLU A 269 40.95 -28.81 -25.73
C GLU A 269 42.33 -29.17 -25.17
N SER A 270 42.50 -30.41 -24.68
CA SER A 270 43.76 -31.17 -24.79
C SER A 270 43.68 -32.57 -24.12
N GLN A 271 43.65 -33.60 -24.98
CA GLN A 271 44.50 -34.81 -25.00
C GLN A 271 44.38 -35.92 -23.91
N THR A 272 43.73 -37.02 -24.32
CA THR A 272 44.17 -38.45 -24.34
C THR A 272 44.78 -39.14 -23.09
N ALA A 273 44.15 -40.21 -22.58
CA ALA A 273 44.49 -41.64 -22.83
C ALA A 273 44.10 -42.60 -21.67
N ASP A 274 43.44 -43.70 -22.07
CA ASP A 274 43.40 -45.08 -21.51
C ASP A 274 42.87 -45.45 -20.10
N GLY A 275 41.99 -46.49 -20.09
CA GLY A 275 42.05 -47.61 -19.12
C GLY A 275 40.89 -47.82 -18.13
N THR A 276 39.85 -48.56 -18.53
CA THR A 276 38.79 -49.20 -17.69
C THR A 276 39.33 -50.47 -16.96
N PRO A 277 38.60 -51.23 -16.06
CA PRO A 277 37.46 -50.98 -15.14
C PRO A 277 37.61 -51.53 -13.69
N ALA A 278 36.55 -51.28 -12.87
CA ALA A 278 35.95 -52.14 -11.83
C ALA A 278 36.49 -52.14 -10.37
N PHE A 279 35.63 -51.79 -9.39
CA PHE A 279 35.04 -52.76 -8.45
C PHE A 279 33.85 -52.19 -7.65
N THR A 280 32.92 -53.09 -7.33
CA THR A 280 31.64 -52.99 -6.62
C THR A 280 31.82 -52.92 -5.09
N GLN A 281 30.96 -52.18 -4.34
CA GLN A 281 30.27 -52.72 -3.14
C GLN A 281 29.24 -51.77 -2.51
N GLU A 282 28.28 -52.40 -1.85
CA GLU A 282 26.93 -51.98 -1.48
C GLU A 282 26.81 -51.15 -0.17
N HIS A 283 25.65 -50.49 -0.06
CA HIS A 283 24.95 -49.86 1.09
C HIS A 283 24.96 -50.67 2.41
N PRO A 284 24.70 -50.07 3.62
CA PRO A 284 23.49 -49.26 3.91
C PRO A 284 23.61 -48.05 4.88
N SER A 285 22.69 -47.10 4.67
CA SER A 285 22.34 -45.91 5.49
C SER A 285 21.46 -46.31 6.72
N PRO A 286 20.99 -45.41 7.62
CA PRO A 286 21.08 -43.93 7.72
C PRO A 286 21.67 -43.46 9.08
N THR A 287 22.15 -42.23 9.28
CA THR A 287 21.40 -41.01 9.63
C THR A 287 22.43 -39.88 9.90
N GLU A 288 22.00 -38.62 9.80
CA GLU A 288 22.74 -37.38 10.11
C GLU A 288 23.51 -36.72 8.96
N HIS A 289 22.78 -35.97 8.12
CA HIS A 289 23.35 -34.80 7.45
C HIS A 289 22.50 -33.56 7.72
N SER A 290 23.18 -32.62 8.38
CA SER A 290 22.96 -31.18 8.39
C SER A 290 22.39 -30.65 7.08
N SER A 291 21.19 -30.07 7.14
CA SER A 291 20.62 -29.28 6.06
C SER A 291 21.33 -27.92 5.99
N THR A 292 22.35 -27.85 5.15
CA THR A 292 22.81 -26.60 4.54
C THR A 292 21.63 -26.04 3.76
N SER A 293 21.13 -24.89 4.19
CA SER A 293 20.07 -24.17 3.49
C SER A 293 20.72 -23.30 2.43
N ASP A 294 20.56 -23.71 1.16
CA ASP A 294 20.83 -22.85 0.01
C ASP A 294 19.97 -21.57 0.12
N PRO A 295 20.55 -20.37 0.01
CA PRO A 295 19.76 -19.16 -0.10
C PRO A 295 19.11 -19.12 -1.48
N LEU A 296 17.78 -19.24 -1.46
CA LEU A 296 16.88 -18.97 -2.58
C LEU A 296 17.30 -17.68 -3.30
N THR A 297 17.75 -17.82 -4.54
CA THR A 297 17.74 -16.78 -5.55
C THR A 297 16.30 -16.29 -5.71
N GLU A 298 15.95 -15.18 -5.06
CA GLU A 298 14.76 -14.42 -5.41
C GLU A 298 15.01 -13.81 -6.80
N GLU A 299 14.69 -14.58 -7.85
CA GLU A 299 14.58 -14.06 -9.20
C GLU A 299 13.57 -12.91 -9.19
N THR A 300 14.05 -11.72 -9.55
CA THR A 300 13.21 -10.57 -9.85
C THR A 300 12.23 -11.00 -10.94
N PRO A 301 10.89 -10.92 -10.73
CA PRO A 301 9.96 -11.31 -11.78
C PRO A 301 10.19 -10.40 -12.99
N PRO A 302 10.41 -10.96 -14.20
CA PRO A 302 10.59 -10.15 -15.39
C PRO A 302 9.38 -9.22 -15.57
N SER A 303 9.63 -8.01 -16.09
CA SER A 303 8.58 -7.02 -16.34
C SER A 303 7.35 -7.71 -16.93
N PRO A 304 6.12 -7.50 -16.39
CA PRO A 304 4.92 -8.21 -16.83
C PRO A 304 4.63 -8.04 -18.33
N TYR A 305 5.24 -7.04 -18.96
CA TYR A 305 5.14 -6.75 -20.39
C TYR A 305 6.17 -7.47 -21.25
N ALA A 306 7.04 -8.32 -20.69
CA ALA A 306 8.08 -9.05 -21.43
C ALA A 306 7.57 -10.37 -22.04
N GLY A 307 6.51 -10.98 -21.51
CA GLY A 307 5.97 -12.27 -21.96
C GLY A 307 5.11 -12.22 -23.24
N GLY A 308 4.97 -13.39 -23.89
CA GLY A 308 4.36 -13.61 -25.22
C GLY A 308 2.93 -13.09 -25.44
N MET A 309 2.47 -13.23 -26.69
CA MET A 309 1.32 -12.53 -27.28
C MET A 309 0.03 -12.52 -26.43
N MET A 310 -0.30 -13.61 -25.73
CA MET A 310 -1.50 -13.70 -24.86
C MET A 310 -1.36 -12.96 -23.51
N LEU A 311 -0.15 -12.89 -22.92
CA LEU A 311 0.08 -12.10 -21.70
C LEU A 311 -0.12 -10.61 -21.97
N ASN A 312 0.29 -10.14 -23.15
CA ASN A 312 0.18 -8.73 -23.55
C ASN A 312 -1.28 -8.23 -23.58
N SER A 313 -2.23 -9.05 -24.06
CA SER A 313 -3.66 -8.71 -24.09
C SER A 313 -4.24 -8.58 -22.69
N TRP A 314 -3.91 -9.49 -21.76
CA TRP A 314 -4.36 -9.43 -20.37
C TRP A 314 -3.81 -8.20 -19.63
N TYR A 315 -2.53 -7.86 -19.83
CA TYR A 315 -1.97 -6.65 -19.23
C TYR A 315 -2.54 -5.38 -19.86
N THR A 316 -2.78 -5.37 -21.18
CA THR A 316 -3.48 -4.26 -21.88
C THR A 316 -4.88 -4.05 -21.34
N PHE A 317 -5.63 -5.12 -21.11
CA PHE A 317 -6.94 -5.08 -20.46
C PHE A 317 -6.85 -4.51 -19.05
N LYS A 318 -5.94 -5.00 -18.20
CA LYS A 318 -5.73 -4.48 -16.83
C LYS A 318 -5.42 -2.98 -16.79
N PHE A 319 -4.64 -2.48 -17.74
CA PHE A 319 -4.37 -1.05 -17.84
C PHE A 319 -5.58 -0.24 -18.29
N SER A 320 -6.36 -0.78 -19.24
CA SER A 320 -7.60 -0.13 -19.68
C SER A 320 -8.61 -0.05 -18.54
N ILE A 321 -8.72 -1.11 -17.72
CA ILE A 321 -9.48 -1.07 -16.46
C ILE A 321 -8.93 0.00 -15.53
N GLY A 322 -7.61 0.08 -15.37
CA GLY A 322 -6.96 1.12 -14.56
C GLY A 322 -7.38 2.53 -14.98
N LEU A 323 -7.25 2.83 -16.26
CA LEU A 323 -7.61 4.12 -16.85
C LEU A 323 -9.11 4.41 -16.71
N LEU A 324 -9.96 3.40 -16.88
CA LEU A 324 -11.41 3.52 -16.68
C LEU A 324 -11.72 3.88 -15.23
N THR A 325 -11.10 3.21 -14.25
CA THR A 325 -11.25 3.54 -12.83
C THR A 325 -10.83 4.97 -12.56
N THR A 326 -9.70 5.41 -13.11
CA THR A 326 -9.23 6.80 -12.98
C THR A 326 -10.25 7.78 -13.55
N ALA A 327 -10.77 7.52 -14.75
CA ALA A 327 -11.80 8.37 -15.37
C ALA A 327 -13.07 8.45 -14.52
N LEU A 328 -13.53 7.34 -13.96
CA LEU A 328 -14.70 7.28 -13.08
C LEU A 328 -14.49 8.09 -11.80
N VAL A 329 -13.36 7.90 -11.11
CA VAL A 329 -13.05 8.60 -9.86
C VAL A 329 -12.87 10.10 -10.11
N VAL A 330 -12.16 10.48 -11.18
CA VAL A 330 -12.02 11.89 -11.60
C VAL A 330 -13.39 12.49 -11.86
N THR A 331 -14.28 11.79 -12.58
CA THR A 331 -15.63 12.27 -12.88
C THR A 331 -16.47 12.43 -11.61
N ALA A 332 -16.37 11.51 -10.66
CA ALA A 332 -17.04 11.62 -9.36
C ALA A 332 -16.52 12.83 -8.56
N TRP A 333 -15.20 13.03 -8.55
CA TRP A 333 -14.59 14.15 -7.85
C TRP A 333 -14.94 15.50 -8.48
N THR A 334 -14.91 15.61 -9.81
CA THR A 334 -15.32 16.83 -10.52
C THR A 334 -16.80 17.14 -10.35
N THR A 335 -17.66 16.11 -10.31
CA THR A 335 -19.08 16.29 -9.98
C THR A 335 -19.23 16.90 -8.57
N ASN A 336 -18.49 16.38 -7.59
CA ASN A 336 -18.50 16.90 -6.23
C ASN A 336 -18.01 18.36 -6.17
N LEU A 337 -16.92 18.67 -6.89
CA LEU A 337 -16.36 20.02 -6.99
C LEU A 337 -17.37 21.09 -7.42
N VAL A 338 -18.24 20.75 -8.37
CA VAL A 338 -19.23 21.67 -8.94
C VAL A 338 -20.52 21.69 -8.15
N VAL A 339 -21.05 20.52 -7.76
CA VAL A 339 -22.38 20.41 -7.15
C VAL A 339 -22.38 20.80 -5.67
N LYS A 340 -21.24 20.68 -4.96
CA LYS A 340 -21.17 20.85 -3.51
C LYS A 340 -20.19 21.97 -3.13
N PRO A 341 -20.56 23.26 -3.33
CA PRO A 341 -19.65 24.39 -3.20
C PRO A 341 -19.07 24.55 -1.79
N LEU A 342 -19.82 24.21 -0.74
CA LEU A 342 -19.33 24.26 0.65
C LEU A 342 -18.24 23.21 0.90
N ALA A 343 -18.41 21.99 0.38
CA ALA A 343 -17.41 20.94 0.46
C ALA A 343 -16.15 21.33 -0.34
N THR A 344 -16.32 21.95 -1.51
CA THR A 344 -15.22 22.48 -2.32
C THR A 344 -14.46 23.59 -1.60
N ALA A 345 -15.16 24.56 -1.02
CA ALA A 345 -14.54 25.65 -0.28
C ALA A 345 -13.76 25.14 0.94
N PHE A 346 -14.37 24.25 1.72
CA PHE A 346 -13.71 23.63 2.87
C PHE A 346 -12.48 22.82 2.44
N GLY A 347 -12.67 21.88 1.52
CA GLY A 347 -11.63 20.98 1.07
C GLY A 347 -10.48 21.71 0.40
N GLY A 348 -10.78 22.68 -0.48
CA GLY A 348 -9.79 23.55 -1.10
C GLY A 348 -8.99 24.35 -0.07
N THR A 349 -9.64 24.90 0.96
CA THR A 349 -8.95 25.61 2.05
C THR A 349 -8.00 24.68 2.82
N VAL A 350 -8.46 23.50 3.20
CA VAL A 350 -7.63 22.49 3.90
C VAL A 350 -6.44 22.07 3.03
N THR A 351 -6.65 21.85 1.73
CA THR A 351 -5.58 21.50 0.78
C THR A 351 -4.57 22.64 0.65
N ILE A 352 -5.01 23.89 0.53
CA ILE A 352 -4.13 25.06 0.43
C ILE A 352 -3.30 25.22 1.71
N VAL A 353 -3.93 25.10 2.89
CA VAL A 353 -3.23 25.18 4.17
C VAL A 353 -2.20 24.05 4.31
N GLY A 354 -2.58 22.81 4.00
CA GLY A 354 -1.67 21.66 4.04
C GLY A 354 -0.49 21.80 3.08
N MET A 355 -0.75 22.25 1.84
CA MET A 355 0.28 22.52 0.85
C MET A 355 1.18 23.70 1.26
N GLY A 356 0.61 24.73 1.88
CA GLY A 356 1.35 25.86 2.41
C GLY A 356 2.32 25.45 3.53
N ILE A 357 1.87 24.60 4.46
CA ILE A 357 2.74 24.01 5.50
C ILE A 357 3.86 23.19 4.85
N ALA A 358 3.52 22.34 3.88
CA ALA A 358 4.49 21.53 3.16
C ALA A 358 5.53 22.36 2.41
N TYR A 359 5.08 23.38 1.68
CA TYR A 359 5.94 24.28 0.94
C TYR A 359 6.83 25.11 1.87
N PHE A 360 6.29 25.62 2.99
CA PHE A 360 7.06 26.40 3.95
C PHE A 360 8.17 25.57 4.61
N ASN A 361 7.87 24.34 5.05
CA ASN A 361 8.89 23.44 5.58
C ASN A 361 9.93 23.06 4.53
N TYR A 362 9.49 22.72 3.31
CA TYR A 362 10.39 22.42 2.20
C TYR A 362 11.30 23.60 1.86
N ALA A 363 10.75 24.82 1.79
CA ALA A 363 11.50 26.04 1.49
C ALA A 363 12.50 26.39 2.61
N ARG A 364 12.11 26.15 3.87
CA ARG A 364 12.99 26.32 5.03
C ARG A 364 14.18 25.36 4.96
N HIS A 365 13.94 24.07 4.75
CA HIS A 365 15.00 23.07 4.63
C HIS A 365 15.91 23.34 3.42
N ARG A 366 15.33 23.76 2.29
CA ARG A 366 16.11 24.15 1.10
C ARG A 366 17.05 25.33 1.35
N ARG A 367 16.67 26.30 2.20
CA ARG A 367 17.56 27.42 2.58
C ARG A 367 18.71 26.99 3.48
N GLU A 368 18.54 25.89 4.20
CA GLU A 368 19.57 25.32 5.07
C GLU A 368 20.52 24.38 4.29
N ASP A 369 20.44 24.30 2.95
CA ASP A 369 21.13 23.33 2.05
C ASP A 369 20.70 21.87 2.24
N HIS A 370 19.49 21.66 2.79
CA HIS A 370 18.92 20.34 3.01
C HIS A 370 17.70 20.16 2.11
N VAL A 371 17.85 19.45 0.99
CA VAL A 371 16.69 19.07 0.17
C VAL A 371 16.16 17.72 0.67
N PRO A 372 14.86 17.59 1.03
CA PRO A 372 14.30 16.29 1.38
C PRO A 372 14.46 15.28 0.23
N VAL A 373 15.11 14.15 0.52
CA VAL A 373 15.39 13.10 -0.48
C VAL A 373 14.54 11.87 -0.20
N ALA A 374 13.84 11.40 -1.25
CA ALA A 374 13.17 10.12 -1.24
C ALA A 374 14.18 9.01 -1.57
N VAL A 375 14.47 8.15 -0.58
CA VAL A 375 15.37 7.01 -0.75
C VAL A 375 14.66 5.90 -1.51
N THR A 376 15.39 5.24 -2.41
CA THR A 376 14.91 4.07 -3.13
C THR A 376 15.27 2.81 -2.36
N GLN A 377 14.29 1.95 -2.12
CA GLN A 377 14.53 0.69 -1.40
C GLN A 377 15.02 -0.44 -2.32
N ASN A 378 14.58 -0.43 -3.58
CA ASN A 378 14.95 -1.45 -4.56
C ASN A 378 16.23 -1.04 -5.31
N GLU A 379 17.17 -1.96 -5.36
CA GLU A 379 18.37 -1.83 -6.18
C GLU A 379 17.98 -2.08 -7.65
N GLU A 380 18.30 -1.14 -8.52
CA GLU A 380 18.02 -1.22 -9.96
C GLU A 380 19.34 -1.52 -10.67
N TYR A 381 19.33 -2.47 -11.60
CA TYR A 381 20.46 -2.73 -12.49
C TYR A 381 20.73 -1.48 -13.35
N LEU A 382 21.85 -0.80 -13.12
CA LEU A 382 22.21 0.46 -13.76
C LEU A 382 23.65 0.39 -14.30
N PRO A 383 23.89 -0.44 -15.33
CA PRO A 383 25.24 -0.68 -15.82
C PRO A 383 25.88 0.60 -16.31
N GLY A 384 27.12 0.82 -15.88
CA GLY A 384 27.89 1.99 -16.26
C GLY A 384 27.64 3.22 -15.39
N SER A 385 26.82 3.13 -14.34
CA SER A 385 26.65 4.23 -13.38
C SER A 385 27.91 4.50 -12.54
N THR A 386 27.97 5.66 -11.91
CA THR A 386 28.96 5.97 -10.87
C THR A 386 28.34 5.72 -9.49
N LEU A 387 28.97 4.91 -8.65
CA LEU A 387 28.54 4.63 -7.28
C LEU A 387 29.34 5.49 -6.29
N ALA A 388 28.69 6.45 -5.63
CA ALA A 388 29.28 7.27 -4.59
C ALA A 388 28.97 6.65 -3.22
N VAL A 389 29.98 6.17 -2.50
CA VAL A 389 29.83 5.57 -1.18
C VAL A 389 30.06 6.61 -0.11
N LEU A 390 29.02 6.89 0.67
CA LEU A 390 28.95 7.91 1.72
C LEU A 390 28.87 7.22 3.08
N MET A 391 29.61 7.76 4.04
CA MET A 391 29.81 7.15 5.36
C MET A 391 29.33 8.09 6.46
N PRO A 392 28.93 7.56 7.63
CA PRO A 392 28.54 8.41 8.74
C PRO A 392 29.77 9.13 9.27
N GLU A 393 29.62 10.41 9.59
CA GLU A 393 30.67 11.27 10.19
C GLU A 393 31.94 11.47 9.35
N SER A 394 31.95 11.08 8.07
CA SER A 394 33.09 11.36 7.19
C SER A 394 33.03 12.79 6.66
N GLU A 395 34.08 13.58 6.95
CA GLU A 395 34.27 14.93 6.41
C GLU A 395 34.50 14.91 4.89
N LEU A 396 34.85 13.76 4.32
CA LEU A 396 35.14 13.56 2.90
C LEU A 396 33.88 13.27 2.06
N ASN A 397 32.69 13.20 2.66
CA ASN A 397 31.45 12.92 1.93
C ASN A 397 31.18 13.95 0.83
N ASP A 398 31.42 15.24 1.10
CA ASP A 398 31.21 16.31 0.12
C ASP A 398 32.20 16.16 -1.07
N ALA A 399 33.46 15.80 -0.80
CA ALA A 399 34.47 15.49 -1.82
C ALA A 399 34.06 14.30 -2.71
N VAL A 400 33.55 13.22 -2.09
CA VAL A 400 33.06 12.03 -2.80
C VAL A 400 31.89 12.37 -3.70
N ILE A 401 30.92 13.17 -3.21
CA ILE A 401 29.77 13.63 -4.00
C ILE A 401 30.23 14.46 -5.20
N HIS A 402 31.10 15.43 -4.98
CA HIS A 402 31.61 16.31 -6.02
C HIS A 402 32.40 15.55 -7.09
N SER A 403 33.30 14.66 -6.68
CA SER A 403 34.08 13.85 -7.62
C SER A 403 33.19 12.91 -8.43
N ALA A 404 32.23 12.23 -7.78
CA ALA A 404 31.29 11.36 -8.46
C ALA A 404 30.44 12.10 -9.51
N LEU A 405 29.94 13.30 -9.18
CA LEU A 405 29.15 14.12 -10.11
C LEU A 405 29.99 14.63 -11.29
N THR A 406 31.25 14.97 -11.06
CA THR A 406 32.16 15.49 -12.09
C THR A 406 32.56 14.38 -13.06
N HIS A 407 32.79 13.16 -12.56
CA HIS A 407 33.23 12.01 -13.36
C HIS A 407 32.09 11.17 -13.94
N ALA A 408 30.84 11.45 -13.58
CA ALA A 408 29.67 10.75 -14.10
C ALA A 408 29.55 10.83 -15.64
N ASN A 409 30.06 11.89 -16.28
CA ASN A 409 30.02 12.08 -17.74
C ASN A 409 28.61 11.87 -18.36
N GLY A 410 27.57 12.33 -17.65
CA GLY A 410 26.17 12.18 -18.05
C GLY A 410 25.55 10.80 -17.79
N LYS A 411 26.32 9.83 -17.27
CA LYS A 411 25.82 8.53 -16.81
C LYS A 411 25.18 8.64 -15.42
N PRO A 412 24.24 7.75 -15.04
CA PRO A 412 23.57 7.82 -13.75
C PRO A 412 24.54 7.79 -12.56
N VAL A 413 24.19 8.49 -11.47
CA VAL A 413 24.94 8.44 -10.20
C VAL A 413 24.08 7.80 -9.12
N VAL A 414 24.65 6.83 -8.42
CA VAL A 414 24.03 6.14 -7.29
C VAL A 414 24.74 6.59 -6.02
N PHE A 415 24.05 7.29 -5.13
CA PHE A 415 24.54 7.66 -3.81
C PHE A 415 24.13 6.59 -2.81
N LEU A 416 25.11 5.85 -2.30
CA LEU A 416 24.93 4.84 -1.26
C LEU A 416 25.39 5.42 0.08
N TYR A 417 24.50 5.54 1.06
CA TYR A 417 24.87 5.93 2.42
C TYR A 417 24.79 4.72 3.35
N LEU A 418 25.87 4.46 4.08
CA LEU A 418 25.95 3.40 5.07
C LEU A 418 25.66 3.97 6.46
N GLY A 419 24.43 3.80 6.93
CA GLY A 419 24.03 4.23 8.27
C GLY A 419 24.84 3.53 9.36
N SER A 420 25.29 4.30 10.35
CA SER A 420 25.85 3.73 11.57
C SER A 420 24.73 2.94 12.24
N GLY A 421 24.97 1.67 12.57
CA GLY A 421 23.98 0.73 13.10
C GLY A 421 23.47 1.07 14.51
N HIS A 422 23.27 2.34 14.83
CA HIS A 422 22.63 2.76 16.07
C HIS A 422 21.26 2.09 16.13
N PRO A 423 20.98 1.26 17.15
CA PRO A 423 19.65 0.71 17.32
C PRO A 423 18.73 1.91 17.59
N GLY A 424 18.00 2.33 16.56
CA GLY A 424 16.79 3.11 16.76
C GLY A 424 15.91 2.40 17.79
N PRO A 425 15.00 3.13 18.48
CA PRO A 425 14.12 2.52 19.47
C PRO A 425 13.51 1.25 18.88
N THR A 426 13.64 0.13 19.59
CA THR A 426 13.24 -1.19 19.10
C THR A 426 11.90 -1.11 18.39
N PRO A 427 11.82 -1.52 17.11
CA PRO A 427 10.59 -1.39 16.35
C PRO A 427 9.49 -2.12 17.11
N ARG A 428 8.48 -1.36 17.54
CA ARG A 428 7.33 -1.94 18.24
C ARG A 428 6.63 -2.88 17.28
N LEU A 429 5.98 -3.90 17.83
CA LEU A 429 5.16 -4.84 17.07
C LEU A 429 4.28 -4.03 16.10
N PHE A 430 4.45 -4.25 14.80
CA PHE A 430 3.68 -3.63 13.72
C PHE A 430 4.02 -2.18 13.31
N GLU A 431 5.15 -1.61 13.75
CA GLU A 431 5.69 -0.36 13.17
C GLU A 431 6.60 -0.69 11.95
N PHE A 432 6.21 -0.30 10.74
CA PHE A 432 7.14 -0.30 9.59
C PHE A 432 8.14 0.84 9.82
N HIS A 433 9.37 0.47 10.13
CA HIS A 433 10.47 1.37 10.44
C HIS A 433 11.48 1.27 9.30
N ASP A 434 11.60 2.33 8.50
CA ASP A 434 12.75 2.50 7.62
C ASP A 434 13.78 3.35 8.39
N PRO A 435 14.95 2.79 8.74
CA PRO A 435 15.93 3.46 9.58
C PRO A 435 16.42 4.79 9.00
N TYR A 436 16.35 4.98 7.68
CA TYR A 436 16.71 6.25 7.03
C TYR A 436 15.93 7.45 7.58
N TYR A 437 14.64 7.27 7.88
CA TYR A 437 13.80 8.39 8.34
C TYR A 437 14.10 8.83 9.77
N ASP A 438 14.94 8.11 10.51
CA ASP A 438 15.39 8.50 11.84
C ASP A 438 16.89 8.87 11.85
N ASP A 439 17.65 8.55 10.81
CA ASP A 439 19.04 8.96 10.64
C ASP A 439 19.15 10.39 10.10
N GLU A 440 19.28 11.36 11.01
CA GLU A 440 19.47 12.76 10.64
C GLU A 440 20.74 12.98 9.82
N GLN A 441 21.86 12.30 10.12
CA GLN A 441 23.11 12.48 9.35
C GLN A 441 22.94 12.03 7.90
N ALA A 442 22.25 10.90 7.68
CA ALA A 442 21.94 10.41 6.33
C ALA A 442 21.09 11.42 5.55
N LYS A 443 20.03 11.96 6.17
CA LYS A 443 19.17 12.99 5.54
C LYS A 443 19.95 14.24 5.17
N LYS A 444 20.86 14.71 6.04
CA LYS A 444 21.71 15.87 5.74
C LYS A 444 22.63 15.60 4.55
N THR A 445 23.29 14.45 4.56
CA THR A 445 24.26 14.07 3.53
C THR A 445 23.58 13.88 2.17
N PHE A 446 22.45 13.17 2.12
CA PHE A 446 21.66 13.04 0.90
C PHE A 446 21.05 14.37 0.45
N GLY A 447 20.60 15.21 1.37
CA GLY A 447 20.09 16.54 1.04
C GLY A 447 21.14 17.42 0.34
N ARG A 448 22.40 17.36 0.80
CA ARG A 448 23.53 18.02 0.14
C ARG A 448 23.82 17.41 -1.23
N ALA A 449 23.89 16.07 -1.31
CA ALA A 449 24.09 15.37 -2.58
C ALA A 449 23.02 15.72 -3.62
N GLU A 450 21.76 15.82 -3.21
CA GLU A 450 20.62 16.25 -4.04
C GLU A 450 20.75 17.71 -4.47
N HIS A 451 21.12 18.61 -3.56
CA HIS A 451 21.37 20.02 -3.90
C HIS A 451 22.45 20.16 -4.97
N LEU A 452 23.57 19.44 -4.83
CA LEU A 452 24.68 19.46 -5.77
C LEU A 452 24.30 18.81 -7.11
N ALA A 453 23.66 17.65 -7.07
CA ALA A 453 23.28 16.89 -8.26
C ALA A 453 22.19 17.58 -9.11
N GLN A 454 21.35 18.46 -8.51
CA GLN A 454 20.33 19.22 -9.25
C GLN A 454 20.93 20.07 -10.37
N LYS A 455 22.16 20.56 -10.17
CA LYS A 455 22.88 21.39 -11.16
C LYS A 455 23.38 20.56 -12.35
N SER A 456 23.64 19.26 -12.14
CA SER A 456 24.33 18.39 -13.10
C SER A 456 23.40 17.69 -14.09
N LYS A 457 22.06 17.76 -13.93
CA LYS A 457 21.04 17.11 -14.79
C LYS A 457 21.25 15.60 -15.03
N VAL A 458 21.87 14.90 -14.08
CA VAL A 458 22.15 13.46 -14.17
C VAL A 458 21.02 12.65 -13.52
N LYS A 459 20.71 11.45 -14.04
CA LYS A 459 19.81 10.51 -13.33
C LYS A 459 20.48 10.11 -12.02
N ARG A 460 19.75 10.21 -10.92
CA ARG A 460 20.27 9.97 -9.57
C ARG A 460 19.42 8.98 -8.80
N LEU A 461 20.09 8.16 -8.00
CA LEU A 461 19.48 7.17 -7.13
C LEU A 461 20.09 7.33 -5.73
N TYR A 462 19.26 7.24 -4.70
CA TYR A 462 19.69 7.32 -3.31
C TYR A 462 19.36 6.00 -2.63
N LEU A 463 20.38 5.31 -2.10
CA LEU A 463 20.27 4.02 -1.45
C LEU A 463 20.78 4.13 -0.02
N TYR A 464 19.95 3.80 0.96
CA TYR A 464 20.35 3.72 2.35
C TYR A 464 20.50 2.26 2.76
N ARG A 465 21.63 1.91 3.39
CA ARG A 465 21.87 0.58 3.97
C ARG A 465 22.46 0.76 5.36
N LEU A 466 22.17 -0.18 6.25
CA LEU A 466 22.90 -0.25 7.51
C LEU A 466 24.32 -0.76 7.23
N GLN A 467 25.27 -0.36 8.06
CA GLN A 467 26.66 -0.79 7.95
C GLN A 467 26.81 -2.26 8.36
N GLU A 468 26.49 -3.16 7.43
CA GLU A 468 26.70 -4.61 7.53
C GLU A 468 27.97 -5.03 6.76
N PRO A 469 28.63 -6.13 7.16
CA PRO A 469 29.69 -6.73 6.35
C PRO A 469 29.16 -7.03 4.94
N HIS A 470 29.91 -6.65 3.89
CA HIS A 470 29.54 -6.84 2.47
C HIS A 470 28.36 -5.99 1.94
N ALA A 471 27.80 -5.04 2.71
CA ALA A 471 26.70 -4.20 2.24
C ALA A 471 27.06 -3.40 0.96
N ILE A 472 28.30 -2.93 0.86
CA ILE A 472 28.80 -2.23 -0.34
C ILE A 472 28.89 -3.20 -1.52
N GLU A 473 29.38 -4.42 -1.29
CA GLU A 473 29.57 -5.44 -2.32
C GLU A 473 28.24 -5.89 -2.91
N GLN A 474 27.22 -6.12 -2.07
CA GLN A 474 25.88 -6.49 -2.53
C GLN A 474 25.32 -5.46 -3.51
N VAL A 475 25.37 -4.17 -3.12
CA VAL A 475 24.93 -3.07 -3.98
C VAL A 475 25.79 -2.99 -5.25
N TRP A 476 27.10 -3.15 -5.13
CA TRP A 476 28.03 -3.12 -6.27
C TRP A 476 27.75 -4.23 -7.30
N ARG A 477 27.45 -5.44 -6.83
CA ARG A 477 27.08 -6.60 -7.66
C ARG A 477 25.69 -6.49 -8.30
N ILE A 478 24.79 -5.70 -7.74
CA ILE A 478 23.46 -5.52 -8.33
C ILE A 478 23.43 -4.32 -9.28
N VAL A 479 24.14 -3.25 -8.95
CA VAL A 479 24.15 -2.01 -9.74
C VAL A 479 25.09 -2.11 -10.96
N HIS A 480 26.18 -2.87 -10.85
CA HIS A 480 27.28 -2.93 -11.83
C HIS A 480 27.83 -1.53 -12.23
N PRO A 481 28.34 -0.74 -11.25
CA PRO A 481 28.86 0.58 -11.53
C PRO A 481 30.20 0.49 -12.28
N TYR A 482 30.42 1.42 -13.21
CA TYR A 482 31.70 1.56 -13.90
C TYR A 482 32.77 2.20 -13.02
N ASP A 483 32.37 3.12 -12.15
CA ASP A 483 33.24 3.83 -11.23
C ASP A 483 32.60 3.85 -9.84
N SER A 484 33.31 3.36 -8.83
CA SER A 484 32.90 3.50 -7.43
C SER A 484 33.82 4.49 -6.74
N VAL A 485 33.26 5.62 -6.29
CA VAL A 485 33.97 6.69 -5.60
C VAL A 485 33.77 6.55 -4.10
N ILE A 486 34.87 6.52 -3.36
CA ILE A 486 34.87 6.46 -1.89
C ILE A 486 35.98 7.34 -1.31
N ALA A 487 35.81 7.78 -0.06
CA ALA A 487 36.88 8.38 0.72
C ALA A 487 38.09 7.44 0.84
N ALA A 488 39.31 7.94 0.58
CA ALA A 488 40.52 7.10 0.54
C ALA A 488 40.81 6.40 1.88
N GLU A 489 40.42 7.01 3.00
CA GLU A 489 40.51 6.43 4.35
C GLU A 489 39.70 5.15 4.54
N HIS A 490 38.66 4.95 3.72
CA HIS A 490 37.76 3.80 3.81
C HIS A 490 37.99 2.78 2.69
N ALA A 491 38.95 3.02 1.78
CA ALA A 491 39.27 2.10 0.70
C ALA A 491 39.70 0.70 1.20
N SER A 492 40.33 0.63 2.38
CA SER A 492 40.75 -0.63 3.02
C SER A 492 39.60 -1.49 3.56
N ARG A 493 38.39 -0.93 3.68
CA ARG A 493 37.16 -1.65 4.10
C ARG A 493 36.47 -2.36 2.93
N ILE A 494 36.98 -2.21 1.71
CA ILE A 494 36.42 -2.76 0.47
C ILE A 494 37.32 -3.88 -0.06
N GLN A 495 37.72 -4.83 0.80
CA GLN A 495 38.60 -5.93 0.38
C GLN A 495 37.91 -6.91 -0.59
N ASP A 496 36.57 -6.91 -0.61
CA ASP A 496 35.77 -7.86 -1.39
C ASP A 496 35.36 -7.35 -2.78
N ILE A 497 35.64 -6.09 -3.12
CA ILE A 497 35.43 -5.59 -4.49
C ILE A 497 36.72 -5.77 -5.28
N ASN A 498 36.61 -6.34 -6.49
CA ASN A 498 37.73 -6.58 -7.40
C ASN A 498 37.73 -5.59 -8.58
N PRO A 499 38.21 -4.34 -8.39
CA PRO A 499 38.30 -3.34 -9.45
C PRO A 499 39.42 -3.69 -10.44
N ASP A 500 39.25 -3.31 -11.71
CA ASP A 500 40.32 -3.46 -12.71
C ASP A 500 41.42 -2.42 -12.51
N ARG A 501 41.05 -1.24 -11.98
CA ARG A 501 41.99 -0.14 -11.71
C ARG A 501 41.52 0.71 -10.54
N ILE A 502 42.47 1.08 -9.68
CA ILE A 502 42.25 2.07 -8.61
C ILE A 502 42.97 3.37 -8.99
N ARG A 503 42.26 4.50 -8.93
CA ARG A 503 42.83 5.85 -9.14
C ARG A 503 42.53 6.70 -7.92
N PHE A 504 43.54 7.35 -7.38
CA PHE A 504 43.37 8.35 -6.33
C PHE A 504 43.28 9.75 -6.94
N GLU A 505 42.30 10.52 -6.49
CA GLU A 505 42.15 11.93 -6.82
C GLU A 505 42.34 12.76 -5.55
N VAL A 506 43.13 13.82 -5.66
CA VAL A 506 43.31 14.81 -4.59
C VAL A 506 42.36 15.96 -4.88
N THR A 507 41.32 16.09 -4.08
CA THR A 507 40.37 17.20 -4.13
C THR A 507 40.76 18.27 -3.09
N PRO A 508 40.23 19.50 -3.18
CA PRO A 508 40.46 20.54 -2.18
C PRO A 508 40.03 20.14 -0.76
N GLU A 509 39.06 19.24 -0.67
CA GLU A 509 38.43 18.76 0.57
C GLU A 509 39.06 17.45 1.09
N GLY A 510 39.91 16.79 0.29
CA GLY A 510 40.69 15.62 0.70
C GLY A 510 40.90 14.59 -0.41
N LYS A 511 41.37 13.39 -0.03
CA LYS A 511 41.70 12.32 -0.99
C LYS A 511 40.52 11.36 -1.18
N VAL A 512 40.12 11.15 -2.43
CA VAL A 512 39.10 10.18 -2.83
C VAL A 512 39.70 9.10 -3.73
N ALA A 513 39.15 7.90 -3.67
CA ALA A 513 39.55 6.75 -4.45
C ALA A 513 38.44 6.37 -5.44
N HIS A 514 38.82 6.20 -6.70
CA HIS A 514 37.99 5.69 -7.78
C HIS A 514 38.36 4.23 -8.04
N LEU A 515 37.38 3.35 -7.90
CA LEU A 515 37.48 1.92 -8.15
C LEU A 515 36.78 1.65 -9.48
N LEU A 516 37.58 1.57 -10.55
CA LEU A 516 37.06 1.41 -11.91
C LEU A 516 36.89 -0.06 -12.26
N LYS A 517 35.72 -0.42 -12.79
CA LYS A 517 35.41 -1.76 -13.27
C LYS A 517 34.72 -1.73 -14.62
N ARG A 518 35.21 -2.55 -15.56
CA ARG A 518 34.50 -2.91 -16.78
C ARG A 518 33.83 -4.26 -16.56
N TRP A 519 32.51 -4.26 -16.68
CA TRP A 519 31.64 -5.41 -16.51
C TRP A 519 31.43 -6.16 -17.82
#